data_AF-A0A162UY32-F1
#
_entry.id   AF-A0A162UY32-F1
#
_cell.length_a   1.000
_cell.length_b   1.000
_cell.length_c   1.000
_cell.angle_alpha   90.00
_cell.angle_beta   90.00
_cell.angle_gamma   90.00
#
_symmetry.space_group_name_H-M   'P 1'
#
loop_
_entity.id
_entity.type
_entity.pdbx_description
1 polymer ?
#
loop_
_entity_poly.entity_id
_entity_poly.type
_entity_poly.pdbx_seq_one_letter_code
_entity_poly.pdbx_strand_id
1 'polypeptide(L)'
;PTSGLYTCMACQVAFESAEGQRIHYRSDWHRYNLKRKVAELPPVESDMFQSKFDAQKSAAEVKEKPVEFKGYCDACRKPFASQNAYANHEQSKKHKEMAAKFALQPKKEKAPVVATEPKVDQASLLVTDETTEEEMLAKIDEKIKAAPRLEETDCLFCTHKATTFEENMDHMTTVHSFFIPDIDYLVDLRGLIRYLGEKISVGNVCIFCNGKGRSYRSLEAVRGHMSDKAHWKIAYEDEDDAADIVDFYDFSSSYPQPEEGDEEVDVDAELSALTNTLRLADDDMSLVLPNGSVVGHRSLKRYYDQKLKP
;
A
#
# COMPACT_ATOMS: atom_id res chain seq x y z
N PRO A 1 20.54 0.75 50.61
CA PRO A 1 19.86 -0.18 49.68
C PRO A 1 18.39 0.23 49.49
N THR A 2 18.12 1.16 48.59
CA THR A 2 16.77 1.58 48.22
C THR A 2 16.29 0.67 47.09
N SER A 3 15.65 -0.45 47.45
CA SER A 3 14.92 -1.31 46.53
C SER A 3 13.65 -0.59 46.08
N GLY A 4 13.76 0.20 45.01
CA GLY A 4 12.62 0.80 44.34
C GLY A 4 11.82 -0.27 43.60
N LEU A 5 10.57 -0.50 44.01
CA LEU A 5 9.63 -1.33 43.26
C LEU A 5 9.30 -0.64 41.93
N TYR A 6 9.42 -1.35 40.83
CA TYR A 6 9.15 -0.84 39.48
C TYR A 6 7.69 -1.05 39.14
N THR A 7 6.91 0.02 38.95
CA THR A 7 5.45 -0.12 38.74
C THR A 7 5.03 0.23 37.32
N CYS A 8 3.96 -0.38 36.83
CA CYS A 8 3.30 -0.04 35.57
C CYS A 8 1.93 0.58 35.84
N MET A 9 1.77 1.87 35.55
CA MET A 9 0.52 2.60 35.76
C MET A 9 -0.62 2.20 34.81
N ALA A 10 -0.31 1.57 33.67
CA ALA A 10 -1.34 1.11 32.73
C ALA A 10 -1.94 -0.25 33.14
N CYS A 11 -1.15 -1.09 33.81
CA CYS A 11 -1.55 -2.43 34.24
C CYS A 11 -1.71 -2.57 35.75
N GLN A 12 -1.44 -1.51 36.52
CA GLN A 12 -1.52 -1.45 37.99
C GLN A 12 -0.74 -2.56 38.71
N VAL A 13 0.42 -2.95 38.16
CA VAL A 13 1.29 -4.00 38.73
C VAL A 13 2.65 -3.46 39.12
N ALA A 14 3.23 -4.07 40.15
CA ALA A 14 4.56 -3.78 40.65
C ALA A 14 5.51 -4.96 40.40
N PHE A 15 6.74 -4.65 40.02
CA PHE A 15 7.82 -5.58 39.73
C PHE A 15 8.98 -5.33 40.69
N GLU A 16 9.64 -6.42 41.09
CA GLU A 16 10.82 -6.37 41.97
C GLU A 16 12.10 -5.99 41.23
N SER A 17 12.11 -6.13 39.89
CA SER A 17 13.26 -5.85 39.03
C SER A 17 12.90 -4.94 37.85
N ALA A 18 13.88 -4.10 37.45
CA ALA A 18 13.77 -3.25 36.26
C ALA A 18 13.60 -4.07 34.98
N GLU A 19 14.22 -5.25 34.95
CA GLU A 19 14.16 -6.18 33.82
C GLU A 19 12.76 -6.77 33.66
N GLY A 20 12.10 -7.13 34.77
CA GLY A 20 10.70 -7.55 34.77
C GLY A 20 9.75 -6.49 34.23
N GLN A 21 9.99 -5.22 34.54
CA GLN A 21 9.20 -4.10 34.01
C GLN A 21 9.36 -3.94 32.49
N ARG A 22 10.59 -4.10 31.96
CA ARG A 22 10.85 -4.01 30.50
C ARG A 22 10.24 -5.17 29.73
N ILE A 23 10.32 -6.39 30.27
CA ILE A 23 9.66 -7.56 29.68
C ILE A 23 8.15 -7.37 29.67
N HIS A 24 7.57 -6.86 30.76
CA HIS A 24 6.16 -6.53 30.82
C HIS A 24 5.74 -5.50 29.77
N TYR A 25 6.50 -4.41 29.55
CA TYR A 25 6.18 -3.43 28.50
C TYR A 25 6.12 -4.02 27.08
N ARG A 26 6.82 -5.13 26.83
CA ARG A 26 6.77 -5.85 25.54
C ARG A 26 5.69 -6.92 25.47
N SER A 27 5.11 -7.30 26.61
CA SER A 27 4.08 -8.34 26.67
C SER A 27 2.76 -7.87 26.04
N ASP A 28 2.03 -8.81 25.44
CA ASP A 28 0.73 -8.53 24.83
C ASP A 28 -0.34 -8.11 25.84
N TRP A 29 -0.19 -8.52 27.10
CA TRP A 29 -1.03 -8.05 28.20
C TRP A 29 -0.90 -6.54 28.43
N HIS A 30 0.33 -6.00 28.39
CA HIS A 30 0.57 -4.57 28.51
C HIS A 30 -0.03 -3.79 27.33
N ARG A 31 0.20 -4.27 26.10
CA ARG A 31 -0.36 -3.67 24.88
C ARG A 31 -1.89 -3.67 24.90
N TYR A 32 -2.50 -4.75 25.39
CA TYR A 32 -3.95 -4.87 25.51
C TYR A 32 -4.53 -3.86 26.52
N ASN A 33 -3.94 -3.76 27.72
CA ASN A 33 -4.38 -2.78 28.72
C ASN A 33 -4.10 -1.33 28.32
N LEU A 34 -3.03 -1.08 27.57
CA LEU A 34 -2.75 0.24 26.99
C LEU A 34 -3.84 0.66 25.99
N LYS A 35 -4.25 -0.23 25.07
CA LYS A 35 -5.36 0.01 24.14
C LYS A 35 -6.67 0.29 24.88
N ARG A 36 -6.95 -0.44 25.97
CA ARG A 36 -8.13 -0.21 26.81
C ARG A 36 -8.09 1.14 27.53
N LYS A 37 -6.92 1.57 28.00
CA LYS A 37 -6.74 2.88 28.64
C LYS A 37 -6.97 4.04 27.65
N VAL A 38 -6.51 3.90 26.40
CA VAL A 38 -6.77 4.88 25.33
C VAL A 38 -8.27 4.95 25.01
N ALA A 39 -9.00 3.84 25.14
CA ALA A 39 -10.45 3.78 24.98
C ALA A 39 -11.24 4.10 26.27
N GLU A 40 -10.59 4.65 27.31
CA GLU A 40 -11.20 4.98 28.62
C GLU A 40 -11.88 3.82 29.35
N LEU A 41 -11.49 2.58 29.03
CA LEU A 41 -12.02 1.36 29.66
C LEU A 41 -11.13 0.89 30.82
N PRO A 42 -11.71 0.28 31.89
CA PRO A 42 -10.93 -0.26 32.99
C PRO A 42 -9.91 -1.32 32.56
N PRO A 43 -8.71 -1.35 33.19
CA PRO A 43 -7.68 -2.34 32.92
C PRO A 43 -8.13 -3.74 33.35
N VAL A 44 -7.62 -4.76 32.67
CA VAL A 44 -7.96 -6.17 32.90
C VAL A 44 -6.80 -6.85 33.61
N GLU A 45 -7.11 -7.61 34.66
CA GLU A 45 -6.14 -8.38 35.44
C GLU A 45 -5.51 -9.52 34.62
N SER A 46 -4.33 -9.99 35.04
CA SER A 46 -3.55 -11.02 34.33
C SER A 46 -4.34 -12.30 34.09
N ASP A 47 -5.12 -12.73 35.08
CA ASP A 47 -5.77 -14.04 35.08
C ASP A 47 -6.97 -14.06 34.12
N MET A 48 -7.66 -12.92 34.05
CA MET A 48 -8.73 -12.71 33.07
C MET A 48 -8.20 -12.58 31.64
N PHE A 49 -7.02 -11.97 31.47
CA PHE A 49 -6.36 -11.88 30.18
C PHE A 49 -5.92 -13.26 29.67
N GLN A 50 -5.27 -14.07 30.52
CA GLN A 50 -4.88 -15.43 30.18
C GLN A 50 -6.11 -16.31 29.87
N SER A 51 -7.15 -16.26 30.71
CA SER A 51 -8.39 -17.02 30.46
C SER A 51 -9.04 -16.66 29.12
N LYS A 52 -9.02 -15.38 28.72
CA LYS A 52 -9.53 -14.94 27.42
C LYS A 52 -8.65 -15.34 26.26
N PHE A 53 -7.33 -15.27 26.44
CA PHE A 53 -6.35 -15.70 25.45
C PHE A 53 -6.46 -17.21 25.19
N ASP A 54 -6.55 -18.02 26.25
CA ASP A 54 -6.73 -19.47 26.16
C ASP A 54 -8.09 -19.86 25.59
N ALA A 55 -9.16 -19.12 25.93
CA ALA A 55 -10.47 -19.31 25.31
C ALA A 55 -10.46 -18.96 23.81
N GLN A 56 -9.71 -17.94 23.39
CA GLN A 56 -9.57 -17.55 22.00
C GLN A 56 -8.71 -18.57 21.23
N LYS A 57 -7.64 -19.07 21.84
CA LYS A 57 -6.77 -20.11 21.28
C LYS A 57 -7.50 -21.45 21.16
N SER A 58 -8.23 -21.87 22.18
CA SER A 58 -9.05 -23.10 22.11
C SER A 58 -10.23 -22.97 21.15
N ALA A 59 -10.83 -21.79 21.00
CA ALA A 59 -11.83 -21.53 19.96
C ALA A 59 -11.22 -21.54 18.54
N ALA A 60 -9.92 -21.23 18.39
CA ALA A 60 -9.18 -21.37 17.14
C ALA A 60 -8.77 -22.82 16.86
N GLU A 61 -8.36 -23.59 17.88
CA GLU A 61 -8.02 -25.02 17.76
C GLU A 61 -9.25 -25.90 17.52
N VAL A 62 -10.43 -25.55 18.06
CA VAL A 62 -11.70 -26.23 17.75
C VAL A 62 -12.19 -25.92 16.31
N LYS A 63 -11.58 -24.95 15.62
CA LYS A 63 -11.72 -24.72 14.18
C LYS A 63 -10.58 -25.38 13.36
N GLU A 64 -10.04 -26.50 13.81
CA GLU A 64 -9.16 -27.32 12.96
C GLU A 64 -9.95 -28.00 11.81
N LYS A 65 -9.59 -27.60 10.58
CA LYS A 65 -9.61 -28.35 9.30
C LYS A 65 -10.99 -28.76 8.75
N PRO A 66 -11.59 -28.00 7.80
CA PRO A 66 -12.57 -28.59 6.91
C PRO A 66 -11.83 -29.61 6.03
N VAL A 67 -12.11 -30.89 6.21
CA VAL A 67 -11.72 -31.92 5.25
C VAL A 67 -12.37 -31.52 3.92
N GLU A 68 -11.57 -31.08 2.94
CA GLU A 68 -12.04 -30.71 1.60
C GLU A 68 -12.78 -31.89 0.96
N PHE A 69 -14.11 -31.88 0.99
CA PHE A 69 -14.91 -32.86 0.28
C PHE A 69 -14.86 -32.58 -1.22
N LYS A 70 -14.09 -33.39 -1.97
CA LYS A 70 -14.07 -33.41 -3.44
C LYS A 70 -14.95 -34.55 -3.96
N GLY A 71 -16.26 -34.33 -3.98
CA GLY A 71 -17.20 -35.31 -4.56
C GLY A 71 -17.35 -35.09 -6.07
N TYR A 72 -17.09 -36.11 -6.88
CA TYR A 72 -17.25 -36.04 -8.33
C TYR A 72 -18.38 -36.98 -8.78
N CYS A 73 -19.30 -36.48 -9.58
CA CYS A 73 -20.41 -37.27 -10.09
C CYS A 73 -20.09 -37.84 -11.49
N ASP A 74 -19.90 -39.15 -11.62
CA ASP A 74 -19.51 -39.78 -12.90
C ASP A 74 -20.58 -39.70 -13.99
N ALA A 75 -21.86 -39.74 -13.63
CA ALA A 75 -22.96 -39.65 -14.59
C ALA A 75 -23.16 -38.23 -15.16
N CYS A 76 -22.74 -37.19 -14.41
CA CYS A 76 -22.90 -35.79 -14.81
C CYS A 76 -21.58 -35.07 -15.07
N ARG A 77 -20.44 -35.68 -14.76
CA ARG A 77 -19.09 -35.15 -14.84
C ARG A 77 -18.90 -33.78 -14.17
N LYS A 78 -19.54 -33.58 -13.00
CA LYS A 78 -19.47 -32.32 -12.25
C LYS A 78 -18.78 -32.54 -10.90
N PRO A 79 -17.75 -31.73 -10.55
CA PRO A 79 -17.17 -31.71 -9.21
C PRO A 79 -18.04 -30.87 -8.27
N PHE A 80 -18.17 -31.31 -7.03
CA PHE A 80 -18.91 -30.64 -5.97
C PHE A 80 -17.99 -30.45 -4.76
N ALA A 81 -17.91 -29.21 -4.29
CA ALA A 81 -17.06 -28.81 -3.15
C ALA A 81 -17.74 -29.01 -1.78
N SER A 82 -18.99 -29.48 -1.76
CA SER A 82 -19.76 -29.69 -0.53
C SER A 82 -20.58 -30.98 -0.62
N GLN A 83 -20.52 -31.78 0.44
CA GLN A 83 -21.23 -33.07 0.53
C GLN A 83 -22.75 -32.90 0.43
N ASN A 84 -23.31 -31.81 0.97
CA ASN A 84 -24.74 -31.51 0.87
C ASN A 84 -25.16 -31.11 -0.55
N ALA A 85 -24.29 -30.42 -1.30
CA ALA A 85 -24.55 -30.09 -2.69
C ALA A 85 -24.51 -31.33 -3.59
N TYR A 86 -23.58 -32.26 -3.31
CA TYR A 86 -23.48 -33.55 -3.99
C TYR A 86 -24.70 -34.46 -3.72
N ALA A 87 -25.12 -34.59 -2.45
CA ALA A 87 -26.29 -35.38 -2.08
C ALA A 87 -27.60 -34.84 -2.69
N ASN A 88 -27.78 -33.51 -2.72
CA ASN A 88 -28.92 -32.88 -3.39
C ASN A 88 -28.89 -33.05 -4.92
N HIS A 89 -27.69 -33.09 -5.51
CA HIS A 89 -27.52 -33.37 -6.93
C HIS A 89 -27.96 -34.80 -7.28
N GLU A 90 -27.56 -35.80 -6.50
CA GLU A 90 -27.95 -37.21 -6.71
C GLU A 90 -29.46 -37.44 -6.60
N GLN A 91 -30.13 -36.68 -5.73
CA GLN A 91 -31.56 -36.81 -5.52
C GLN A 91 -32.41 -36.11 -6.60
N SER A 92 -31.81 -35.19 -7.37
CA SER A 92 -32.49 -34.43 -8.41
C SER A 92 -32.97 -35.31 -9.57
N LYS A 93 -34.17 -35.04 -10.09
CA LYS A 93 -34.77 -35.78 -11.23
C LYS A 93 -33.85 -35.85 -12.45
N LYS A 94 -33.10 -34.76 -12.70
CA LYS A 94 -32.13 -34.67 -13.81
C LYS A 94 -30.95 -35.63 -13.67
N HIS A 95 -30.46 -35.86 -12.46
CA HIS A 95 -29.39 -36.84 -12.23
C HIS A 95 -29.92 -38.27 -12.37
N LYS A 96 -31.10 -38.57 -11.82
CA LYS A 96 -31.71 -39.91 -11.92
C LYS A 96 -32.01 -40.34 -13.37
N GLU A 97 -32.47 -39.41 -14.21
CA GLU A 97 -32.68 -39.66 -15.64
C GLU A 97 -31.37 -39.84 -16.42
N MET A 98 -30.30 -39.11 -16.08
CA MET A 98 -28.98 -39.26 -16.72
C MET A 98 -28.23 -40.51 -16.23
N ALA A 99 -28.34 -40.86 -14.95
CA ALA A 99 -27.78 -42.07 -14.38
C ALA A 99 -28.43 -43.34 -14.98
N ALA A 100 -29.75 -43.32 -15.22
CA ALA A 100 -30.44 -44.40 -15.91
C ALA A 100 -29.98 -44.57 -17.37
N LYS A 101 -29.61 -43.47 -18.06
CA LYS A 101 -29.03 -43.53 -19.41
C LYS A 101 -27.56 -43.96 -19.41
N PHE A 102 -26.81 -43.63 -18.36
CA PHE A 102 -25.41 -44.01 -18.20
C PHE A 102 -25.24 -45.49 -17.84
N ALA A 103 -26.20 -46.09 -17.13
CA ALA A 103 -26.21 -47.53 -16.81
C ALA A 103 -26.38 -48.45 -18.03
N LEU A 104 -26.73 -47.91 -19.20
CA LEU A 104 -26.99 -48.68 -20.44
C LEU A 104 -25.84 -48.67 -21.45
N GLN A 105 -24.65 -48.15 -21.11
CA GLN A 105 -23.49 -48.17 -22.01
C GLN A 105 -22.33 -49.01 -21.45
N PRO A 106 -21.72 -49.92 -22.25
CA PRO A 106 -20.65 -50.79 -21.79
C PRO A 106 -19.31 -50.04 -21.69
N LYS A 107 -18.57 -50.33 -20.62
CA LYS A 107 -17.22 -49.82 -20.33
C LYS A 107 -16.25 -50.11 -21.47
N LYS A 108 -15.49 -49.10 -21.92
CA LYS A 108 -14.22 -49.30 -22.64
C LYS A 108 -13.08 -48.74 -21.79
N GLU A 109 -12.20 -49.64 -21.39
CA GLU A 109 -10.90 -49.35 -20.78
C GLU A 109 -9.94 -48.73 -21.81
N LYS A 110 -9.10 -47.80 -21.36
CA LYS A 110 -7.67 -47.68 -21.71
C LYS A 110 -6.99 -46.60 -20.85
N ALA A 111 -5.82 -46.96 -20.29
CA ALA A 111 -4.82 -46.09 -19.66
C ALA A 111 -3.73 -45.69 -20.69
N PRO A 112 -2.61 -45.03 -20.32
CA PRO A 112 -2.42 -43.75 -19.61
C PRO A 112 -1.53 -42.75 -20.42
N VAL A 113 -1.09 -41.67 -19.75
CA VAL A 113 0.07 -40.75 -19.98
C VAL A 113 -0.15 -39.50 -20.87
N VAL A 114 -0.05 -38.30 -20.25
CA VAL A 114 1.08 -37.32 -20.35
C VAL A 114 0.62 -36.00 -19.71
N ALA A 115 1.50 -35.43 -18.89
CA ALA A 115 1.34 -34.21 -18.10
C ALA A 115 1.59 -32.92 -18.91
N THR A 116 0.89 -31.84 -18.55
CA THR A 116 1.26 -30.40 -18.60
C THR A 116 0.02 -29.62 -18.14
N GLU A 117 -0.03 -28.60 -17.28
CA GLU A 117 0.82 -27.81 -16.39
C GLU A 117 -0.17 -27.13 -15.39
N PRO A 118 0.17 -26.88 -14.12
CA PRO A 118 -0.73 -26.19 -13.19
C PRO A 118 -0.66 -24.67 -13.39
N LYS A 119 -1.82 -24.02 -13.49
CA LYS A 119 -1.95 -22.56 -13.39
C LYS A 119 -1.53 -22.11 -11.99
N VAL A 120 -0.60 -21.15 -11.94
CA VAL A 120 -0.10 -20.53 -10.72
C VAL A 120 -1.20 -19.65 -10.13
N ASP A 121 -1.81 -20.13 -9.06
CA ASP A 121 -2.65 -19.31 -8.18
C ASP A 121 -1.74 -18.33 -7.43
N GLN A 122 -1.75 -17.07 -7.86
CA GLN A 122 -1.02 -16.00 -7.18
C GLN A 122 -1.57 -15.83 -5.78
N ALA A 123 -0.74 -16.14 -4.80
CA ALA A 123 -1.03 -16.05 -3.37
C ALA A 123 -1.57 -14.66 -3.01
N SER A 124 -2.81 -14.62 -2.54
CA SER A 124 -3.36 -13.43 -1.91
C SER A 124 -2.62 -13.18 -0.61
N LEU A 125 -1.96 -12.03 -0.49
CA LEU A 125 -1.55 -11.45 0.79
C LEU A 125 -2.82 -11.16 1.61
N LEU A 126 -3.27 -12.16 2.36
CA LEU A 126 -4.05 -11.97 3.56
C LEU A 126 -3.02 -11.88 4.69
N VAL A 127 -2.60 -10.65 5.00
CA VAL A 127 -1.86 -10.37 6.23
C VAL A 127 -2.88 -10.48 7.36
N THR A 128 -2.83 -11.59 8.09
CA THR A 128 -3.48 -11.72 9.40
C THR A 128 -2.46 -11.36 10.47
N ASP A 129 -2.90 -10.76 11.58
CA ASP A 129 -2.10 -10.23 12.72
C ASP A 129 -1.13 -11.23 13.42
N GLU A 130 -0.88 -12.41 12.83
CA GLU A 130 -0.05 -13.49 13.38
C GLU A 130 1.13 -13.90 12.44
N THR A 131 1.40 -13.19 11.34
CA THR A 131 2.59 -13.48 10.53
C THR A 131 3.84 -12.90 11.18
N THR A 132 4.82 -13.76 11.51
CA THR A 132 6.12 -13.34 12.02
C THR A 132 6.86 -12.48 10.99
N GLU A 133 7.66 -11.53 11.46
CA GLU A 133 8.42 -10.60 10.59
C GLU A 133 9.30 -11.35 9.58
N GLU A 134 9.85 -12.49 9.99
CA GLU A 134 10.68 -13.36 9.15
C GLU A 134 9.90 -14.01 7.99
N GLU A 135 8.66 -14.45 8.22
CA GLU A 135 7.80 -14.99 7.16
C GLU A 135 7.31 -13.91 6.19
N MET A 136 7.14 -12.68 6.67
CA MET A 136 6.79 -11.55 5.82
C MET A 136 7.94 -11.19 4.88
N LEU A 137 9.18 -11.12 5.40
CA LEU A 137 10.37 -10.86 4.59
C LEU A 137 10.58 -11.95 3.52
N ALA A 138 10.39 -13.22 3.87
CA ALA A 138 10.50 -14.32 2.91
C ALA A 138 9.46 -14.22 1.77
N LYS A 139 8.22 -13.84 2.08
CA LYS A 139 7.17 -13.62 1.06
C LYS A 139 7.44 -12.41 0.18
N ILE A 140 8.08 -11.37 0.73
CA ILE A 140 8.52 -10.20 -0.03
C ILE A 140 9.64 -10.61 -0.99
N ASP A 141 10.63 -11.38 -0.52
CA ASP A 141 11.72 -11.88 -1.35
C ASP A 141 11.24 -12.80 -2.48
N GLU A 142 10.28 -13.69 -2.20
CA GLU A 142 9.66 -14.50 -3.24
C GLU A 142 8.91 -13.64 -4.26
N LYS A 143 8.21 -12.59 -3.81
CA LYS A 143 7.58 -11.61 -4.70
C LYS A 143 8.60 -10.86 -5.54
N ILE A 144 9.71 -10.42 -4.97
CA ILE A 144 10.77 -9.70 -5.71
C ILE A 144 11.39 -10.61 -6.77
N LYS A 145 11.57 -11.90 -6.48
CA LYS A 145 12.09 -12.89 -7.43
C LYS A 145 11.09 -13.25 -8.52
N ALA A 146 9.80 -13.29 -8.20
CA ALA A 146 8.74 -13.66 -9.14
C ALA A 146 8.23 -12.47 -9.98
N ALA A 147 8.42 -11.23 -9.52
CA ALA A 147 7.93 -10.05 -10.20
C ALA A 147 8.71 -9.77 -11.50
N PRO A 148 8.02 -9.65 -12.64
CA PRO A 148 8.68 -9.26 -13.89
C PRO A 148 9.14 -7.80 -13.77
N ARG A 149 10.45 -7.58 -13.81
CA ARG A 149 11.02 -6.22 -13.85
C ARG A 149 10.78 -5.63 -15.24
N LEU A 150 10.19 -4.45 -15.27
CA LEU A 150 10.04 -3.69 -16.50
C LEU A 150 11.40 -3.06 -16.84
N GLU A 151 11.82 -3.21 -18.10
CA GLU A 151 13.01 -2.54 -18.63
C GLU A 151 12.68 -1.11 -19.05
N GLU A 152 13.71 -0.28 -19.27
CA GLU A 152 13.56 1.12 -19.70
C GLU A 152 12.82 1.29 -21.04
N THR A 153 12.79 0.23 -21.86
CA THR A 153 12.09 0.18 -23.16
C THR A 153 10.65 -0.32 -23.05
N ASP A 154 10.23 -0.84 -21.89
CA ASP A 154 8.88 -1.32 -21.67
C ASP A 154 8.00 -0.18 -21.16
N CYS A 155 6.79 -0.05 -21.71
CA CYS A 155 5.85 0.94 -21.23
C CYS A 155 5.37 0.57 -19.81
N LEU A 156 5.31 1.57 -18.92
CA LEU A 156 4.88 1.39 -17.54
C LEU A 156 3.39 1.02 -17.44
N PHE A 157 2.56 1.59 -18.31
CA PHE A 157 1.10 1.54 -18.20
C PHE A 157 0.44 0.46 -19.07
N CYS A 158 1.12 -0.04 -20.10
CA CYS A 158 0.58 -1.01 -21.05
C CYS A 158 1.57 -2.13 -21.41
N THR A 159 1.19 -3.02 -22.33
CA THR A 159 2.02 -4.14 -22.80
C THR A 159 2.94 -3.77 -23.98
N HIS A 160 3.04 -2.50 -24.33
CA HIS A 160 3.89 -2.04 -25.43
C HIS A 160 5.37 -2.08 -25.02
N LYS A 161 6.22 -2.53 -25.95
CA LYS A 161 7.67 -2.51 -25.83
C LYS A 161 8.22 -1.69 -26.99
N ALA A 162 8.92 -0.60 -26.68
CA ALA A 162 9.55 0.24 -27.69
C ALA A 162 10.94 -0.29 -28.06
N THR A 163 11.52 0.23 -29.16
CA THR A 163 12.89 -0.13 -29.56
C THR A 163 13.94 0.75 -28.90
N THR A 164 13.57 2.00 -28.63
CA THR A 164 14.42 2.99 -27.94
C THR A 164 13.70 3.58 -26.73
N PHE A 165 14.48 4.14 -25.81
CA PHE A 165 13.96 4.82 -24.63
C PHE A 165 13.11 6.06 -25.00
N GLU A 166 13.56 6.82 -25.99
CA GLU A 166 12.89 8.03 -26.47
C GLU A 166 11.50 7.70 -27.05
N GLU A 167 11.40 6.66 -27.88
CA GLU A 167 10.12 6.18 -28.40
C GLU A 167 9.18 5.70 -27.28
N ASN A 168 9.73 5.08 -26.22
CA ASN A 168 8.93 4.67 -25.07
C ASN A 168 8.36 5.90 -24.33
N MET A 169 9.18 6.94 -24.16
CA MET A 169 8.75 8.19 -23.54
C MET A 169 7.68 8.90 -24.36
N ASP A 170 7.86 8.96 -25.69
CA ASP A 170 6.87 9.52 -26.61
C ASP A 170 5.56 8.73 -26.57
N HIS A 171 5.63 7.40 -26.49
CA HIS A 171 4.45 6.55 -26.32
C HIS A 171 3.74 6.83 -24.99
N MET A 172 4.48 6.92 -23.87
CA MET A 172 3.91 7.21 -22.56
C MET A 172 3.26 8.59 -22.50
N THR A 173 3.87 9.61 -23.11
CA THR A 173 3.32 10.98 -23.14
C THR A 173 2.12 11.12 -24.08
N THR A 174 2.12 10.43 -25.23
CA THR A 174 1.02 10.56 -26.23
C THR A 174 -0.17 9.66 -25.93
N VAL A 175 0.06 8.37 -25.63
CA VAL A 175 -1.01 7.38 -25.43
C VAL A 175 -1.54 7.41 -24.01
N HIS A 176 -0.65 7.60 -23.04
CA HIS A 176 -1.00 7.58 -21.62
C HIS A 176 -0.95 8.96 -20.96
N SER A 177 -0.74 10.04 -21.72
CA SER A 177 -0.67 11.41 -21.18
C SER A 177 0.22 11.50 -19.92
N PHE A 178 1.28 10.69 -19.87
CA PHE A 178 2.20 10.64 -18.76
C PHE A 178 2.93 11.98 -18.68
N PHE A 179 2.92 12.58 -17.49
CA PHE A 179 3.52 13.90 -17.28
C PHE A 179 4.47 13.86 -16.09
N ILE A 180 5.69 14.34 -16.33
CA ILE A 180 6.75 14.47 -15.34
C ILE A 180 6.80 15.95 -14.91
N PRO A 181 6.59 16.26 -13.62
CA PRO A 181 6.77 17.62 -13.10
C PRO A 181 8.20 18.13 -13.30
N ASP A 182 8.36 19.44 -13.50
CA ASP A 182 9.65 20.14 -13.39
C ASP A 182 10.83 19.47 -14.11
N ILE A 183 10.62 19.06 -15.38
CA ILE A 183 11.60 18.31 -16.18
C ILE A 183 12.93 19.04 -16.36
N ASP A 184 12.94 20.38 -16.24
CA ASP A 184 14.14 21.21 -16.36
C ASP A 184 15.15 20.96 -15.22
N TYR A 185 14.68 20.49 -14.07
CA TYR A 185 15.51 20.20 -12.87
C TYR A 185 15.81 18.71 -12.69
N LEU A 186 15.43 17.89 -13.67
CA LEU A 186 15.54 16.44 -13.56
C LEU A 186 16.91 15.97 -14.08
N VAL A 187 17.74 15.44 -13.18
CA VAL A 187 19.12 15.03 -13.50
C VAL A 187 19.17 13.60 -14.06
N ASP A 188 18.38 12.68 -13.49
CA ASP A 188 18.37 11.27 -13.90
C ASP A 188 16.99 10.76 -14.32
N LEU A 189 16.66 11.02 -15.60
CA LEU A 189 15.40 10.57 -16.21
C LEU A 189 15.29 9.05 -16.29
N ARG A 190 16.41 8.37 -16.57
CA ARG A 190 16.42 6.90 -16.71
C ARG A 190 16.25 6.23 -15.35
N GLY A 191 16.93 6.76 -14.32
CA GLY A 191 16.77 6.35 -12.94
C GLY A 191 15.34 6.49 -12.46
N LEU A 192 14.69 7.62 -12.72
CA LEU A 192 13.30 7.85 -12.34
C LEU A 192 12.36 6.81 -12.98
N ILE A 193 12.49 6.55 -14.29
CA ILE A 193 11.63 5.58 -14.97
C ILE A 193 11.86 4.15 -14.45
N ARG A 194 13.11 3.77 -14.17
CA ARG A 194 13.43 2.47 -13.57
C ARG A 194 12.80 2.33 -12.19
N TYR A 195 12.89 3.36 -11.35
CA TYR A 195 12.26 3.40 -10.03
C TYR A 195 10.73 3.28 -10.12
N LEU A 196 10.08 4.03 -11.02
CA LEU A 196 8.63 3.94 -11.24
C LEU A 196 8.22 2.55 -11.76
N GLY A 197 9.05 1.94 -12.61
CA GLY A 197 8.89 0.56 -13.06
C GLY A 197 8.91 -0.45 -11.91
N GLU A 198 9.84 -0.31 -10.98
CA GLU A 198 9.91 -1.13 -9.77
C GLU A 198 8.70 -0.89 -8.84
N LYS A 199 8.27 0.37 -8.68
CA LYS A 199 7.09 0.74 -7.87
C LYS A 199 5.81 0.07 -8.38
N ILE A 200 5.61 0.02 -9.69
CA ILE A 200 4.45 -0.64 -10.32
C ILE A 200 4.60 -2.16 -10.31
N SER A 201 5.75 -2.70 -10.72
CA SER A 201 5.93 -4.14 -10.94
C SER A 201 6.11 -4.94 -9.64
N VAL A 202 7.00 -4.49 -8.77
CA VAL A 202 7.34 -5.16 -7.51
C VAL A 202 6.36 -4.71 -6.42
N GLY A 203 6.22 -3.40 -6.25
CA GLY A 203 5.36 -2.81 -5.22
C GLY A 203 3.87 -3.07 -5.48
N ASN A 204 3.46 -3.24 -6.74
CA ASN A 204 2.06 -3.23 -7.14
C ASN A 204 1.33 -1.99 -6.59
N VAL A 205 2.01 -0.84 -6.62
CA VAL A 205 1.51 0.45 -6.12
C VAL A 205 1.27 1.39 -7.30
N CYS A 206 0.15 2.11 -7.26
CA CYS A 206 -0.16 3.15 -8.23
C CYS A 206 0.67 4.41 -7.94
N ILE A 207 1.31 4.98 -8.96
CA ILE A 207 2.22 6.13 -8.85
C ILE A 207 1.53 7.37 -8.27
N PHE A 208 0.25 7.58 -8.58
CA PHE A 208 -0.49 8.73 -8.07
C PHE A 208 -1.08 8.49 -6.67
N CYS A 209 -1.50 7.25 -6.39
CA CYS A 209 -2.13 6.97 -5.10
C CYS A 209 -1.12 6.78 -3.98
N ASN A 210 0.11 6.33 -4.25
CA ASN A 210 1.16 6.10 -3.24
C ASN A 210 0.64 5.41 -1.97
N GLY A 211 -0.15 4.34 -2.15
CA GLY A 211 -0.74 3.58 -1.02
C GLY A 211 -1.95 4.24 -0.33
N LYS A 212 -2.32 5.47 -0.70
CA LYS A 212 -3.59 6.13 -0.34
C LYS A 212 -4.74 5.42 -1.07
N GLY A 213 -5.13 4.24 -0.59
CA GLY A 213 -6.25 3.48 -1.13
C GLY A 213 -6.06 1.96 -1.08
N ARG A 214 -6.53 1.29 -2.14
CA ARG A 214 -6.48 -0.17 -2.25
C ARG A 214 -5.08 -0.61 -2.67
N SER A 215 -4.52 -1.59 -1.98
CA SER A 215 -3.36 -2.33 -2.46
C SER A 215 -3.76 -3.27 -3.59
N TYR A 216 -2.91 -3.37 -4.61
CA TYR A 216 -3.13 -4.27 -5.75
C TYR A 216 -2.30 -5.54 -5.59
N ARG A 217 -2.78 -6.64 -6.16
CA ARG A 217 -2.13 -7.96 -6.04
C ARG A 217 -1.29 -8.36 -7.24
N SER A 218 -1.48 -7.67 -8.36
CA SER A 218 -0.85 -7.99 -9.64
C SER A 218 -0.64 -6.73 -10.46
N LEU A 219 0.42 -6.72 -11.27
CA LEU A 219 0.78 -5.62 -12.16
C LEU A 219 -0.38 -5.23 -13.09
N GLU A 220 -1.09 -6.22 -13.62
CA GLU A 220 -2.25 -5.99 -14.50
C GLU A 220 -3.41 -5.29 -13.78
N ALA A 221 -3.59 -5.54 -12.49
CA ALA A 221 -4.59 -4.85 -11.67
C ALA A 221 -4.20 -3.40 -11.39
N VAL A 222 -2.91 -3.11 -11.21
CA VAL A 222 -2.40 -1.74 -11.08
C VAL A 222 -2.60 -0.99 -12.39
N ARG A 223 -2.21 -1.58 -13.52
CA ARG A 223 -2.41 -0.98 -14.85
C ARG A 223 -3.87 -0.71 -15.15
N GLY A 224 -4.75 -1.68 -14.86
CA GLY A 224 -6.21 -1.50 -14.98
C GLY A 224 -6.75 -0.36 -14.12
N HIS A 225 -6.29 -0.25 -12.87
CA HIS A 225 -6.66 0.88 -12.02
C HIS A 225 -6.18 2.22 -12.57
N MET A 226 -4.94 2.27 -13.07
CA MET A 226 -4.36 3.49 -13.63
C MET A 226 -5.08 3.90 -14.91
N SER A 227 -5.51 2.97 -15.75
CA SER A 227 -6.35 3.27 -16.92
C SER A 227 -7.76 3.72 -16.52
N ASP A 228 -8.39 3.07 -15.55
CA ASP A 228 -9.78 3.37 -15.16
C ASP A 228 -9.92 4.74 -14.50
N LYS A 229 -8.92 5.15 -13.72
CA LYS A 229 -8.91 6.45 -13.03
C LYS A 229 -8.08 7.53 -13.71
N ALA A 230 -7.42 7.20 -14.82
CA ALA A 230 -6.43 8.05 -15.48
C ALA A 230 -5.35 8.57 -14.51
N HIS A 231 -4.88 7.71 -13.61
CA HIS A 231 -3.78 8.01 -12.67
C HIS A 231 -2.43 7.86 -13.36
N TRP A 232 -2.22 8.63 -14.44
CA TRP A 232 -1.01 8.64 -15.24
C TRP A 232 -0.06 9.77 -14.84
N LYS A 233 -0.33 10.48 -13.75
CA LYS A 233 0.51 11.57 -13.24
C LYS A 233 1.24 11.13 -11.97
N ILE A 234 2.47 11.63 -11.79
CA ILE A 234 3.21 11.45 -10.55
C ILE A 234 2.63 12.37 -9.47
N ALA A 235 2.33 11.82 -8.29
CA ALA A 235 1.97 12.66 -7.14
C ALA A 235 3.21 13.42 -6.66
N TYR A 236 3.10 14.74 -6.59
CA TYR A 236 4.19 15.65 -6.22
C TYR A 236 3.71 16.79 -5.28
N GLU A 237 2.44 16.75 -4.86
CA GLU A 237 1.85 17.83 -4.06
C GLU A 237 2.14 17.67 -2.57
N ASP A 238 2.20 16.42 -2.08
CA ASP A 238 2.46 16.13 -0.67
C ASP A 238 3.96 15.90 -0.44
N GLU A 239 4.47 16.35 0.72
CA GLU A 239 5.88 16.25 1.10
C GLU A 239 6.40 14.80 1.13
N ASP A 240 5.58 13.87 1.62
CA ASP A 240 5.88 12.43 1.60
C ASP A 240 6.01 11.88 0.16
N ASP A 241 5.19 12.37 -0.76
CA ASP A 241 5.19 11.92 -2.16
C ASP A 241 6.38 12.53 -2.93
N ALA A 242 6.77 13.76 -2.58
CA ALA A 242 7.96 14.40 -3.11
C ALA A 242 9.24 13.72 -2.62
N ALA A 243 9.32 13.37 -1.33
CA ALA A 243 10.49 12.72 -0.72
C ALA A 243 10.91 11.42 -1.44
N ASP A 244 9.94 10.66 -1.96
CA ASP A 244 10.19 9.45 -2.74
C ASP A 244 10.97 9.68 -4.06
N ILE A 245 10.89 10.89 -4.62
CA ILE A 245 11.47 11.22 -5.94
C ILE A 245 12.51 12.33 -5.91
N VAL A 246 12.69 13.02 -4.78
CA VAL A 246 13.64 14.16 -4.62
C VAL A 246 15.06 13.79 -5.05
N ASP A 247 15.52 12.55 -4.79
CA ASP A 247 16.87 12.09 -5.16
C ASP A 247 17.16 12.16 -6.67
N PHE A 248 16.13 12.23 -7.53
CA PHE A 248 16.27 12.32 -8.99
C PHE A 248 16.26 13.77 -9.52
N TYR A 249 15.94 14.75 -8.66
CA TYR A 249 15.86 16.17 -9.01
C TYR A 249 16.97 16.96 -8.34
N ASP A 250 17.50 17.94 -9.07
CA ASP A 250 18.45 18.90 -8.55
C ASP A 250 17.90 20.32 -8.68
N PHE A 251 17.35 20.80 -7.57
CA PHE A 251 16.83 22.16 -7.47
C PHE A 251 17.92 23.18 -7.11
N SER A 252 19.19 22.77 -6.93
CA SER A 252 20.28 23.69 -6.52
C SER A 252 20.42 24.90 -7.46
N SER A 253 20.09 24.73 -8.75
CA SER A 253 20.11 25.81 -9.75
C SER A 253 18.98 26.83 -9.62
N SER A 254 17.91 26.50 -8.89
CA SER A 254 16.78 27.41 -8.61
C SER A 254 17.02 28.28 -7.38
N TYR A 255 17.94 27.88 -6.52
CA TYR A 255 18.37 28.67 -5.37
C TYR A 255 19.46 29.66 -5.80
N PRO A 256 19.39 30.94 -5.38
CA PRO A 256 20.47 31.89 -5.59
C PRO A 256 21.77 31.30 -5.02
N GLN A 257 22.77 31.11 -5.87
CA GLN A 257 24.05 30.58 -5.43
C GLN A 257 24.74 31.59 -4.49
N PRO A 258 25.15 31.19 -3.28
CA PRO A 258 25.97 32.06 -2.44
C PRO A 258 27.28 32.34 -3.16
N GLU A 259 27.71 33.62 -3.20
CA GLU A 259 29.04 33.96 -3.73
C GLU A 259 30.11 33.21 -2.94
N GLU A 260 31.12 32.66 -3.63
CA GLU A 260 32.17 31.80 -3.07
C GLU A 260 32.86 32.47 -1.87
N GLY A 261 32.44 32.14 -0.64
CA GLY A 261 33.03 32.69 0.57
C GLY A 261 32.28 32.45 1.88
N ASP A 262 30.98 32.21 1.85
CA ASP A 262 30.18 32.08 3.08
C ASP A 262 29.87 30.61 3.44
N GLU A 263 29.98 30.33 4.74
CA GLU A 263 29.81 29.04 5.41
C GLU A 263 28.46 28.38 5.08
N GLU A 264 28.40 27.05 5.24
CA GLU A 264 27.23 26.19 5.03
C GLU A 264 25.89 26.92 5.29
N VAL A 265 25.24 27.36 4.20
CA VAL A 265 23.96 28.07 4.27
C VAL A 265 22.89 27.07 4.69
N ASP A 266 22.39 27.23 5.90
CA ASP A 266 21.23 26.50 6.41
C ASP A 266 20.00 26.90 5.59
N VAL A 267 19.65 26.05 4.62
CA VAL A 267 18.58 26.29 3.64
C VAL A 267 17.22 26.50 4.31
N ASP A 268 16.98 25.84 5.45
CA ASP A 268 15.77 26.04 6.26
C ASP A 268 15.76 27.42 6.92
N ALA A 269 16.93 27.93 7.32
CA ALA A 269 17.05 29.28 7.89
C ALA A 269 16.81 30.38 6.84
N GLU A 270 17.24 30.18 5.59
CA GLU A 270 16.97 31.14 4.51
C GLU A 270 15.54 31.09 3.99
N LEU A 271 14.93 29.91 3.86
CA LEU A 271 13.51 29.79 3.49
C LEU A 271 12.62 30.37 4.60
N SER A 272 13.00 30.17 5.86
CA SER A 272 12.39 30.84 7.01
C SER A 272 12.59 32.36 6.93
N ALA A 273 13.78 32.84 6.53
CA ALA A 273 14.02 34.27 6.35
C ALA A 273 13.13 34.87 5.23
N LEU A 274 13.01 34.18 4.08
CA LEU A 274 12.12 34.59 2.98
C LEU A 274 10.65 34.58 3.38
N THR A 275 10.19 33.54 4.09
CA THR A 275 8.81 33.51 4.59
C THR A 275 8.56 34.56 5.68
N ASN A 276 9.57 34.91 6.49
CA ASN A 276 9.50 36.02 7.45
C ASN A 276 9.48 37.41 6.80
N THR A 277 9.85 37.52 5.51
CA THR A 277 9.66 38.76 4.73
C THR A 277 8.24 38.89 4.17
N LEU A 278 7.46 37.82 4.09
CA LEU A 278 6.03 37.89 3.81
C LEU A 278 5.33 38.45 5.04
N ARG A 279 4.85 39.69 4.93
CA ARG A 279 4.16 40.38 6.02
C ARG A 279 2.75 40.74 5.57
N LEU A 280 1.79 40.55 6.46
CA LEU A 280 0.49 41.19 6.32
C LEU A 280 0.70 42.70 6.48
N ALA A 281 0.09 43.50 5.61
CA ALA A 281 0.08 44.94 5.79
C ALA A 281 -0.81 45.31 6.98
N ASP A 282 -0.75 46.57 7.42
CA ASP A 282 -1.48 47.08 8.60
C ASP A 282 -3.01 46.90 8.54
N ASP A 283 -3.55 46.59 7.36
CA ASP A 283 -4.97 46.33 7.15
C ASP A 283 -5.38 44.85 7.34
N ASP A 284 -4.43 43.95 7.66
CA ASP A 284 -4.56 42.48 7.79
C ASP A 284 -5.20 41.79 6.57
N MET A 285 -5.41 42.52 5.49
CA MET A 285 -6.20 42.14 4.33
C MET A 285 -5.42 42.28 3.02
N SER A 286 -4.16 42.68 3.12
CA SER A 286 -3.22 42.70 2.01
C SER A 286 -1.88 42.08 2.44
N LEU A 287 -1.26 41.37 1.51
CA LEU A 287 0.03 40.70 1.70
C LEU A 287 1.12 41.50 0.99
N VAL A 288 2.16 41.88 1.72
CA VAL A 288 3.33 42.54 1.16
C VAL A 288 4.35 41.47 0.79
N LEU A 289 4.72 41.43 -0.49
CA LEU A 289 5.70 40.49 -1.03
C LEU A 289 7.14 41.02 -0.83
N PRO A 290 8.15 40.13 -0.89
CA PRO A 290 9.57 40.53 -0.74
C PRO A 290 10.05 41.49 -1.83
N ASN A 291 9.38 41.50 -2.99
CA ASN A 291 9.62 42.45 -4.08
C ASN A 291 8.98 43.84 -3.86
N GLY A 292 8.32 44.07 -2.71
CA GLY A 292 7.63 45.32 -2.36
C GLY A 292 6.23 45.48 -2.98
N SER A 293 5.74 44.51 -3.75
CA SER A 293 4.37 44.54 -4.27
C SER A 293 3.35 44.15 -3.18
N VAL A 294 2.16 44.74 -3.25
CA VAL A 294 1.07 44.49 -2.30
C VAL A 294 -0.07 43.77 -3.00
N VAL A 295 -0.42 42.58 -2.51
CA VAL A 295 -1.49 41.75 -3.05
C VAL A 295 -2.68 41.77 -2.09
N GLY A 296 -3.80 42.31 -2.56
CA GLY A 296 -5.03 42.39 -1.78
C GLY A 296 -5.80 41.07 -1.71
N HIS A 297 -6.53 40.85 -0.61
CA HIS A 297 -7.35 39.66 -0.43
C HIS A 297 -8.56 39.64 -1.38
N ARG A 298 -8.92 38.45 -1.89
CA ARG A 298 -10.02 38.26 -2.87
C ARG A 298 -11.38 38.83 -2.43
N SER A 299 -11.64 38.89 -1.12
CA SER A 299 -12.88 39.44 -0.57
C SER A 299 -13.06 40.94 -0.86
N LEU A 300 -11.97 41.66 -1.11
CA LEU A 300 -11.97 43.10 -1.38
C LEU A 300 -12.00 43.42 -2.89
N LYS A 301 -12.10 42.41 -3.76
CA LYS A 301 -12.12 42.57 -5.23
C LYS A 301 -13.12 43.63 -5.71
N ARG A 302 -14.33 43.66 -5.14
CA ARG A 302 -15.36 44.65 -5.48
C ARG A 302 -14.90 46.10 -5.24
N TYR A 303 -14.01 46.33 -4.29
CA TYR A 303 -13.47 47.66 -4.00
C TYR A 303 -12.25 47.98 -4.87
N TYR A 304 -11.40 47.00 -5.17
CA TYR A 304 -10.28 47.18 -6.10
C TYR A 304 -10.73 47.47 -7.54
N ASP A 305 -11.89 46.93 -7.96
CA ASP A 305 -12.46 47.20 -9.28
C ASP A 305 -13.17 48.58 -9.38
N GLN A 306 -13.32 49.32 -8.28
CA GLN A 306 -13.99 50.64 -8.29
C GLN A 306 -13.06 51.74 -8.82
N LYS A 307 -13.52 52.47 -9.83
CA LYS A 307 -12.88 53.71 -10.29
C LYS A 307 -13.62 54.91 -9.72
N LEU A 308 -13.10 55.46 -8.63
CA LEU A 308 -13.62 56.69 -8.04
C LEU A 308 -13.34 57.87 -8.98
N LYS A 309 -14.23 58.87 -8.97
CA LYS A 309 -13.97 60.12 -9.69
C LYS A 309 -12.78 60.84 -9.03
N PRO A 310 -11.81 61.33 -9.82
CA PRO A 310 -10.57 61.93 -9.31
C PRO A 310 -10.82 63.21 -8.51
#